data_AF-H6A660-F1
#
_entry.id   AF-H6A660-F1
#
_cell.length_a   1.000
_cell.length_b   1.000
_cell.length_c   1.000
_cell.angle_alpha   90.00
_cell.angle_beta   90.00
_cell.angle_gamma   90.00
#
_symmetry.space_group_name_H-M   'P 1'
#
loop_
_entity.id
_entity.type
_entity.pdbx_description
1 polymer ?
#
loop_
_entity_poly.entity_id
_entity_poly.type
_entity_poly.pdbx_seq_one_letter_code
_entity_poly.pdbx_strand_id
1 'polypeptide(L)'
;LFIDSQVVKWNVDAAIAQFKGDRAAKPILDRIDVHYQPGHGYASMGETKEADGKYFNSGNKFSKDRFLPVGPLHPETEQLIDLSGAKMVLVSDHTAYPEPHDGIIVRRDVVKTRQVSVMTDFPNAVTPETAGIERKGNKVHVRLMSQAPTFSMPIIKVKVGDEVTLTLTNFDKVEDLTHGCAIPTYNINFIVNPQETRSVTFKADHAGAFWIYCTHFCHALHL
;
A
#
# COMPACT_ATOMS: atom_id res chain seq x y z
N LEU A 1 -15.59 11.47 -19.95
CA LEU A 1 -16.87 12.21 -19.97
C LEU A 1 -17.75 11.66 -18.84
N PHE A 2 -17.84 12.39 -17.73
CA PHE A 2 -18.49 11.89 -16.50
C PHE A 2 -19.98 11.59 -16.71
N ILE A 3 -20.72 12.57 -17.23
CA ILE A 3 -22.18 12.48 -17.41
C ILE A 3 -22.55 11.40 -18.43
N ASP A 4 -21.90 11.41 -19.58
CA ASP A 4 -22.12 10.42 -20.65
C ASP A 4 -21.60 9.02 -20.28
N SER A 5 -20.81 8.91 -19.21
CA SER A 5 -20.16 7.67 -18.78
C SER A 5 -19.27 7.06 -19.87
N GLN A 6 -18.45 7.90 -20.51
CA GLN A 6 -17.64 7.50 -21.67
C GLN A 6 -16.19 7.94 -21.57
N VAL A 7 -15.30 7.17 -22.19
CA VAL A 7 -13.96 7.61 -22.61
C VAL A 7 -14.00 7.89 -24.11
N VAL A 8 -13.39 9.00 -24.53
CA VAL A 8 -13.35 9.42 -25.94
C VAL A 8 -11.90 9.52 -26.38
N LYS A 9 -11.53 8.75 -27.42
CA LYS A 9 -10.24 8.81 -28.09
C LYS A 9 -10.33 9.83 -29.20
N TRP A 10 -9.44 10.82 -29.19
CA TRP A 10 -9.42 11.90 -30.18
C TRP A 10 -7.99 12.29 -30.58
N ASN A 11 -7.86 12.86 -31.77
CA ASN A 11 -6.58 13.31 -32.31
C ASN A 11 -6.45 14.84 -32.17
N VAL A 12 -5.36 15.28 -31.53
CA VAL A 12 -5.10 16.69 -31.22
C VAL A 12 -4.88 17.52 -32.49
N ASP A 13 -4.09 17.03 -33.44
CA ASP A 13 -3.79 17.76 -34.68
C ASP A 13 -5.05 17.94 -35.55
N ALA A 14 -5.87 16.89 -35.66
CA ALA A 14 -7.15 16.96 -36.36
C ALA A 14 -8.12 17.93 -35.67
N ALA A 15 -8.12 18.00 -34.33
CA ALA A 15 -8.92 18.98 -33.60
C ALA A 15 -8.43 20.42 -33.85
N ILE A 16 -7.11 20.64 -33.89
CA ILE A 16 -6.51 21.93 -34.24
C ILE A 16 -6.84 22.33 -35.68
N ALA A 17 -6.75 21.40 -36.64
CA ALA A 17 -7.10 21.64 -38.04
C ALA A 17 -8.59 22.00 -38.19
N GLN A 18 -9.46 21.25 -37.52
CA GLN A 18 -10.89 21.54 -37.49
C GLN A 18 -11.17 22.93 -36.90
N PHE A 19 -10.50 23.30 -35.81
CA PHE A 19 -10.61 24.62 -35.20
C PHE A 19 -10.17 25.76 -36.14
N LYS A 20 -9.18 25.51 -37.01
CA LYS A 20 -8.72 26.45 -38.05
C LYS A 20 -9.62 26.52 -39.29
N GLY A 21 -10.73 25.77 -39.32
CA GLY A 21 -11.74 25.82 -40.37
C GLY A 21 -11.74 24.66 -41.36
N ASP A 22 -10.87 23.66 -41.17
CA ASP A 22 -10.94 22.43 -41.97
C ASP A 22 -12.16 21.58 -41.56
N ARG A 23 -13.25 21.70 -42.32
CA ARG A 23 -14.50 20.96 -42.06
C ARG A 23 -14.37 19.45 -42.36
N ALA A 24 -13.33 19.01 -43.06
CA ALA A 24 -13.13 17.60 -43.36
C ALA A 24 -12.38 16.85 -42.25
N ALA A 25 -11.70 17.57 -41.35
CA ALA A 25 -10.98 16.99 -40.22
C ALA A 25 -11.95 16.27 -39.25
N LYS A 26 -11.62 15.02 -38.89
CA LYS A 26 -12.39 14.16 -37.97
C LYS A 26 -11.58 13.92 -36.69
N PRO A 27 -11.76 14.73 -35.63
CA PRO A 27 -10.94 14.61 -34.43
C PRO A 27 -11.30 13.41 -33.57
N ILE A 28 -12.57 13.00 -33.53
CA ILE A 28 -13.02 11.87 -32.71
C ILE A 28 -12.70 10.57 -33.45
N LEU A 29 -11.86 9.73 -32.84
CA LEU A 29 -11.42 8.45 -33.39
C LEU A 29 -12.24 7.27 -32.85
N ASP A 30 -12.59 7.32 -31.57
CA ASP A 30 -13.35 6.26 -30.91
C ASP A 30 -14.05 6.74 -29.65
N ARG A 31 -15.06 5.98 -29.22
CA ARG A 31 -15.76 6.14 -27.94
C ARG A 31 -15.99 4.77 -27.33
N ILE A 32 -15.84 4.67 -26.01
CA ILE A 32 -16.18 3.47 -25.27
C ILE A 32 -16.98 3.86 -24.02
N ASP A 33 -18.04 3.11 -23.76
CA ASP A 33 -18.80 3.23 -22.53
C ASP A 33 -18.01 2.61 -21.37
N VAL A 34 -17.96 3.33 -20.25
CA VAL A 34 -17.31 2.92 -19.01
C VAL A 34 -18.35 2.93 -17.89
N HIS A 35 -18.08 2.21 -16.81
CA HIS A 35 -19.10 1.74 -15.88
C HIS A 35 -18.72 2.05 -14.42
N TYR A 36 -19.25 3.11 -13.82
CA TYR A 36 -19.90 4.25 -14.46
C TYR A 36 -19.36 5.56 -13.89
N GLN A 37 -19.60 6.66 -14.61
CA GLN A 37 -19.21 8.00 -14.19
C GLN A 37 -17.68 8.10 -13.98
N PRO A 38 -16.89 8.09 -15.07
CA PRO A 38 -15.44 8.17 -15.00
C PRO A 38 -15.00 9.51 -14.41
N GLY A 39 -14.11 9.45 -13.42
CA GLY A 39 -13.34 10.57 -12.92
C GLY A 39 -12.06 10.76 -13.72
N HIS A 40 -10.91 10.52 -13.11
CA HIS A 40 -9.62 10.51 -13.80
C HIS A 40 -9.42 9.19 -14.55
N GLY A 41 -8.48 9.21 -15.49
CA GLY A 41 -7.93 8.00 -16.08
C GLY A 41 -6.50 8.23 -16.53
N TYR A 42 -5.73 7.16 -16.55
CA TYR A 42 -4.28 7.22 -16.66
C TYR A 42 -3.76 6.14 -17.60
N ALA A 43 -2.84 6.54 -18.49
CA ALA A 43 -2.27 5.66 -19.51
C ALA A 43 -0.91 5.09 -19.06
N SER A 44 -0.55 3.92 -19.57
CA SER A 44 0.79 3.33 -19.37
C SER A 44 1.88 4.27 -19.87
N MET A 45 2.79 4.61 -18.95
CA MET A 45 3.86 5.60 -19.12
C MET A 45 3.36 7.00 -19.56
N GLY A 46 2.07 7.30 -19.39
CA GLY A 46 1.39 8.44 -20.01
C GLY A 46 1.88 9.82 -19.58
N GLU A 47 2.44 9.92 -18.38
CA GLU A 47 3.01 11.17 -17.85
C GLU A 47 4.53 11.28 -18.09
N THR A 48 5.07 10.48 -19.01
CA THR A 48 6.49 10.45 -19.34
C THR A 48 6.71 10.68 -20.84
N LYS A 49 7.97 10.90 -21.23
CA LYS A 49 8.36 10.92 -22.65
C LYS A 49 8.29 9.55 -23.33
N GLU A 50 7.99 8.50 -22.57
CA GLU A 50 7.98 7.11 -23.00
C GLU A 50 6.56 6.52 -23.00
N ALA A 51 5.53 7.36 -23.12
CA ALA A 51 4.15 6.95 -23.29
C ALA A 51 4.04 5.92 -24.43
N ASP A 52 3.55 4.72 -24.10
CA ASP A 52 3.63 3.56 -25.00
C ASP A 52 2.34 3.26 -25.75
N GLY A 53 1.24 3.92 -25.38
CA GLY A 53 -0.07 3.77 -26.02
C GLY A 53 -0.69 2.37 -25.89
N LYS A 54 -0.29 1.58 -24.88
CA LYS A 54 -0.78 0.20 -24.72
C LYS A 54 -2.02 0.07 -23.87
N TYR A 55 -2.02 0.69 -22.70
CA TYR A 55 -3.11 0.57 -21.72
C TYR A 55 -3.56 1.93 -21.23
N PHE A 56 -4.85 2.00 -20.90
CA PHE A 56 -5.46 3.11 -20.19
C PHE A 56 -6.39 2.56 -19.12
N ASN A 57 -6.32 3.11 -17.93
CA ASN A 57 -7.24 2.77 -16.86
C ASN A 57 -8.23 3.92 -16.64
N SER A 58 -9.53 3.62 -16.64
CA SER A 58 -10.60 4.57 -16.28
C SER A 58 -11.03 4.35 -14.83
N GLY A 59 -10.84 5.34 -13.96
CA GLY A 59 -11.31 5.31 -12.57
C GLY A 59 -12.76 5.78 -12.48
N ASN A 60 -13.70 4.85 -12.26
CA ASN A 60 -15.14 5.12 -12.31
C ASN A 60 -15.77 5.17 -10.90
N LYS A 61 -16.63 6.17 -10.68
CA LYS A 61 -17.11 6.56 -9.35
C LYS A 61 -18.32 5.78 -8.84
N PHE A 62 -19.03 5.07 -9.70
CA PHE A 62 -20.17 4.25 -9.28
C PHE A 62 -20.13 2.89 -9.95
N SER A 63 -19.89 1.83 -9.18
CA SER A 63 -19.86 0.46 -9.70
C SER A 63 -21.23 -0.13 -10.01
N LYS A 64 -22.30 0.31 -9.34
CA LYS A 64 -23.68 -0.18 -9.55
C LYS A 64 -23.74 -1.71 -9.60
N ASP A 65 -24.05 -2.26 -10.77
CA ASP A 65 -24.30 -3.68 -11.05
C ASP A 65 -23.07 -4.44 -11.57
N ARG A 66 -21.89 -3.83 -11.59
CA ARG A 66 -20.66 -4.45 -12.11
C ARG A 66 -20.11 -5.57 -11.23
N PHE A 67 -20.48 -5.61 -9.96
CA PHE A 67 -20.02 -6.60 -8.99
C PHE A 67 -21.17 -7.20 -8.20
N LEU A 68 -20.89 -8.28 -7.45
CA LEU A 68 -21.85 -8.81 -6.49
C LEU A 68 -22.23 -7.73 -5.45
N PRO A 69 -23.51 -7.66 -5.04
CA PRO A 69 -23.96 -6.65 -4.09
C PRO A 69 -23.36 -6.89 -2.70
N VAL A 70 -22.83 -5.83 -2.09
CA VAL A 70 -22.15 -5.86 -0.77
C VAL A 70 -22.80 -4.94 0.27
N GLY A 71 -24.03 -4.51 0.03
CA GLY A 71 -24.77 -3.59 0.89
C GLY A 71 -24.78 -2.15 0.37
N PRO A 72 -25.13 -1.16 1.21
CA PRO A 72 -25.33 0.22 0.76
C PRO A 72 -24.08 0.92 0.23
N LEU A 73 -22.91 0.62 0.79
CA LEU A 73 -21.62 1.17 0.34
C LEU A 73 -21.00 0.22 -0.69
N HIS A 74 -20.96 0.66 -1.93
CA HIS A 74 -20.34 -0.08 -3.02
C HIS A 74 -18.86 0.36 -3.19
N PRO A 75 -17.99 -0.49 -3.73
CA PRO A 75 -16.66 -0.07 -4.17
C PRO A 75 -16.74 0.72 -5.48
N GLU A 76 -15.67 1.43 -5.84
CA GLU A 76 -15.45 2.01 -7.16
C GLU A 76 -15.07 0.93 -8.19
N THR A 77 -15.00 1.31 -9.47
CA THR A 77 -14.59 0.42 -10.57
C THR A 77 -13.41 1.00 -11.34
N GLU A 78 -12.26 0.36 -11.24
CA GLU A 78 -11.10 0.63 -12.10
C GLU A 78 -11.20 -0.26 -13.35
N GLN A 79 -11.32 0.36 -14.52
CA GLN A 79 -11.49 -0.35 -15.79
C GLN A 79 -10.24 -0.25 -16.65
N LEU A 80 -9.60 -1.39 -16.90
CA LEU A 80 -8.43 -1.47 -17.79
C LEU A 80 -8.89 -1.59 -19.25
N ILE A 81 -8.39 -0.70 -20.08
CA ILE A 81 -8.72 -0.57 -21.50
C ILE A 81 -7.43 -0.77 -22.30
N ASP A 82 -7.46 -1.69 -23.26
CA ASP A 82 -6.41 -1.89 -24.26
C ASP A 82 -6.54 -0.82 -25.36
N LEU A 83 -5.44 -0.11 -25.60
CA LEU A 83 -5.30 0.95 -26.58
C LEU A 83 -4.45 0.54 -27.80
N SER A 84 -3.88 -0.67 -27.80
CA SER A 84 -2.91 -1.12 -28.81
C SER A 84 -3.49 -1.25 -30.22
N GLY A 85 -4.80 -1.42 -30.33
CA GLY A 85 -5.53 -1.45 -31.59
C GLY A 85 -6.04 -0.10 -32.06
N ALA A 86 -6.72 -0.11 -33.21
CA ALA A 86 -7.43 1.07 -33.72
C ALA A 86 -8.57 1.48 -32.76
N LYS A 87 -9.28 0.49 -32.21
CA LYS A 87 -10.39 0.63 -31.27
C LYS A 87 -9.96 0.37 -29.83
N MET A 88 -10.55 1.09 -28.90
CA MET A 88 -10.42 0.83 -27.47
C MET A 88 -11.20 -0.43 -27.11
N VAL A 89 -10.59 -1.30 -26.29
CA VAL A 89 -11.21 -2.55 -25.84
C VAL A 89 -11.16 -2.61 -24.33
N LEU A 90 -12.32 -2.69 -23.67
CA LEU A 90 -12.38 -2.97 -22.23
C LEU A 90 -11.90 -4.39 -21.97
N VAL A 91 -10.89 -4.55 -21.12
CA VAL A 91 -10.25 -5.84 -20.83
C VAL A 91 -10.72 -6.39 -19.48
N SER A 92 -10.86 -5.54 -18.47
CA SER A 92 -11.22 -5.97 -17.13
C SER A 92 -11.79 -4.85 -16.26
N ASP A 93 -12.63 -5.26 -15.31
CA ASP A 93 -13.16 -4.45 -14.22
C ASP A 93 -12.52 -4.93 -12.91
N HIS A 94 -12.02 -4.00 -12.10
CA HIS A 94 -11.52 -4.29 -10.76
C HIS A 94 -12.19 -3.40 -9.71
N THR A 95 -12.49 -3.98 -8.55
CA THR A 95 -12.96 -3.21 -7.40
C THR A 95 -11.85 -2.31 -6.88
N ALA A 96 -12.20 -1.09 -6.50
CA ALA A 96 -11.31 -0.15 -5.84
C ALA A 96 -11.96 0.41 -4.57
N TYR A 97 -11.16 0.66 -3.52
CA TYR A 97 -11.61 1.20 -2.24
C TYR A 97 -10.51 2.07 -1.60
N PRO A 98 -10.83 3.17 -0.90
CA PRO A 98 -12.19 3.69 -0.65
C PRO A 98 -12.72 4.65 -1.72
N GLU A 99 -11.87 5.12 -2.63
CA GLU A 99 -12.20 5.87 -3.87
C GLU A 99 -10.85 6.41 -4.40
N PRO A 100 -10.06 5.63 -5.15
CA PRO A 100 -8.84 6.15 -5.74
C PRO A 100 -9.16 7.35 -6.63
N HIS A 101 -8.45 8.46 -6.41
CA HIS A 101 -8.66 9.68 -7.19
C HIS A 101 -7.84 9.66 -8.47
N ASP A 102 -6.64 9.10 -8.43
CA ASP A 102 -5.70 9.09 -9.55
C ASP A 102 -4.67 7.97 -9.43
N GLY A 103 -3.91 7.74 -10.51
CA GLY A 103 -2.85 6.75 -10.56
C GLY A 103 -1.85 6.99 -11.69
N ILE A 104 -0.71 6.32 -11.63
CA ILE A 104 0.27 6.25 -12.71
C ILE A 104 0.60 4.79 -12.99
N ILE A 105 0.77 4.45 -14.27
CA ILE A 105 1.22 3.12 -14.68
C ILE A 105 2.62 3.29 -15.23
N VAL A 106 3.61 2.67 -14.58
CA VAL A 106 5.01 2.67 -15.03
C VAL A 106 5.45 1.26 -15.39
N ARG A 107 6.41 1.14 -16.30
CA ARG A 107 7.01 -0.15 -16.62
C ARG A 107 7.73 -0.70 -15.39
N ARG A 108 7.71 -2.03 -15.27
CA ARG A 108 8.39 -2.76 -14.21
C ARG A 108 9.87 -2.41 -14.08
N ASP A 109 10.57 -2.18 -15.19
CA ASP A 109 12.01 -1.94 -15.23
C ASP A 109 12.43 -0.55 -14.69
N VAL A 110 11.48 0.38 -14.57
CA VAL A 110 11.70 1.73 -14.01
C VAL A 110 11.71 1.71 -12.49
N VAL A 111 11.05 0.74 -11.86
CA VAL A 111 10.94 0.64 -10.39
C VAL A 111 11.86 -0.46 -9.87
N LYS A 112 12.81 -0.09 -9.00
CA LYS A 112 13.69 -1.03 -8.30
C LYS A 112 13.45 -0.92 -6.80
N THR A 113 12.97 -2.00 -6.19
CA THR A 113 12.73 -2.09 -4.75
C THR A 113 13.83 -2.91 -4.06
N ARG A 114 13.94 -2.77 -2.74
CA ARG A 114 14.77 -3.63 -1.89
C ARG A 114 13.90 -4.74 -1.30
N GLN A 115 14.40 -5.97 -1.32
CA GLN A 115 13.72 -7.16 -0.79
C GLN A 115 13.87 -7.28 0.74
N VAL A 116 15.00 -6.82 1.26
CA VAL A 116 15.34 -6.84 2.68
C VAL A 116 15.88 -5.45 3.04
N SER A 117 15.50 -4.93 4.20
CA SER A 117 16.02 -3.65 4.68
C SER A 117 17.51 -3.76 5.05
N VAL A 118 18.16 -2.63 5.32
CA VAL A 118 19.51 -2.64 5.90
C VAL A 118 19.41 -2.07 7.31
N MET A 119 19.92 -2.80 8.29
CA MET A 119 19.77 -2.44 9.71
C MET A 119 20.34 -1.05 10.04
N THR A 120 21.36 -0.60 9.28
CA THR A 120 21.95 0.74 9.42
C THR A 120 21.04 1.88 8.95
N ASP A 121 19.95 1.59 8.23
CA ASP A 121 18.91 2.58 7.90
C ASP A 121 18.10 2.98 9.16
N PHE A 122 18.24 2.24 10.27
CA PHE A 122 17.52 2.46 11.52
C PHE A 122 18.47 2.86 12.65
N PRO A 123 18.57 4.16 13.01
CA PRO A 123 19.48 4.63 14.06
C PRO A 123 19.24 4.03 15.45
N ASN A 124 18.04 3.50 15.69
CA ASN A 124 17.63 2.86 16.94
C ASN A 124 17.70 1.32 16.89
N ALA A 125 18.36 0.73 15.88
CA ALA A 125 18.50 -0.71 15.75
C ALA A 125 19.09 -1.33 17.03
N VAL A 126 18.43 -2.39 17.49
CA VAL A 126 18.86 -3.21 18.61
C VAL A 126 19.91 -4.19 18.10
N THR A 127 21.03 -4.24 18.80
CA THR A 127 22.12 -5.20 18.59
C THR A 127 22.21 -6.14 19.79
N PRO A 128 22.92 -7.27 19.69
CA PRO A 128 23.15 -8.14 20.85
C PRO A 128 23.72 -7.42 22.07
N GLU A 129 24.54 -6.39 21.87
CA GLU A 129 25.17 -5.59 22.92
C GLU A 129 24.21 -4.58 23.56
N THR A 130 23.18 -4.15 22.83
CA THR A 130 22.22 -3.14 23.30
C THR A 130 20.87 -3.73 23.71
N ALA A 131 20.60 -4.98 23.38
CA ALA A 131 19.40 -5.71 23.78
C ALA A 131 19.28 -5.81 25.32
N GLY A 132 18.05 -5.74 25.81
CA GLY A 132 17.75 -5.79 27.25
C GLY A 132 16.80 -4.70 27.71
N ILE A 133 16.77 -4.46 29.01
CA ILE A 133 15.88 -3.49 29.66
C ILE A 133 16.73 -2.43 30.37
N GLU A 134 16.58 -1.17 29.98
CA GLU A 134 17.22 -0.02 30.61
C GLU A 134 16.17 0.84 31.30
N ARG A 135 16.39 1.18 32.58
CA ARG A 135 15.47 2.02 33.37
C ARG A 135 16.12 3.37 33.70
N LYS A 136 15.40 4.45 33.42
CA LYS A 136 15.74 5.83 33.81
C LYS A 136 14.55 6.44 34.56
N GLY A 137 14.50 6.23 35.87
CA GLY A 137 13.34 6.60 36.69
C GLY A 137 12.10 5.79 36.30
N ASN A 138 11.03 6.49 35.89
CA ASN A 138 9.80 5.87 35.39
C ASN A 138 9.83 5.58 33.87
N LYS A 139 10.89 5.96 33.16
CA LYS A 139 11.07 5.61 31.75
C LYS A 139 11.81 4.29 31.62
N VAL A 140 11.25 3.35 30.86
CA VAL A 140 11.81 2.02 30.66
C VAL A 140 11.97 1.76 29.17
N HIS A 141 13.20 1.55 28.72
CA HIS A 141 13.50 1.15 27.35
C HIS A 141 13.68 -0.35 27.30
N VAL A 142 12.82 -1.02 26.54
CA VAL A 142 12.85 -2.46 26.31
C VAL A 142 13.32 -2.69 24.88
N ARG A 143 14.52 -3.23 24.71
CA ARG A 143 15.17 -3.45 23.42
C ARG A 143 15.19 -4.94 23.10
N LEU A 144 14.32 -5.33 22.18
CA LEU A 144 14.12 -6.70 21.72
C LEU A 144 14.77 -6.94 20.36
N MET A 145 15.21 -8.18 20.17
CA MET A 145 15.49 -8.74 18.86
C MET A 145 14.45 -9.81 18.56
N SER A 146 14.16 -10.03 17.29
CA SER A 146 13.37 -11.17 16.83
C SER A 146 14.09 -11.92 15.73
N GLN A 147 14.03 -13.24 15.81
CA GLN A 147 14.46 -14.15 14.76
C GLN A 147 13.53 -15.35 14.84
N ALA A 148 12.81 -15.64 13.77
CA ALA A 148 11.72 -16.60 13.79
C ALA A 148 12.18 -17.97 14.35
N PRO A 149 11.44 -18.58 15.30
CA PRO A 149 10.12 -18.19 15.81
C PRO A 149 10.12 -17.38 17.12
N THR A 150 11.23 -16.75 17.51
CA THR A 150 11.41 -16.24 18.89
C THR A 150 11.64 -14.74 18.99
N PHE A 151 11.12 -14.15 20.06
CA PHE A 151 11.64 -12.90 20.62
C PHE A 151 12.79 -13.19 21.58
N SER A 152 13.77 -12.30 21.62
CA SER A 152 14.97 -12.48 22.45
C SER A 152 14.72 -12.44 23.96
N MET A 153 13.56 -11.93 24.41
CA MET A 153 13.18 -11.93 25.82
C MET A 153 11.77 -12.52 26.00
N PRO A 154 11.62 -13.65 26.72
CA PRO A 154 10.33 -14.27 26.95
C PRO A 154 9.49 -13.55 28.03
N ILE A 155 10.13 -12.79 28.93
CA ILE A 155 9.47 -12.08 30.03
C ILE A 155 10.07 -10.69 30.17
N ILE A 156 9.22 -9.65 30.14
CA ILE A 156 9.56 -8.26 30.40
C ILE A 156 8.87 -7.83 31.69
N LYS A 157 9.64 -7.32 32.66
CA LYS A 157 9.11 -6.86 33.96
C LYS A 157 9.19 -5.33 34.04
N VAL A 158 8.03 -4.69 34.21
CA VAL A 158 7.88 -3.24 34.41
C VAL A 158 7.01 -2.97 35.64
N LYS A 159 6.98 -1.72 36.10
CA LYS A 159 6.12 -1.26 37.19
C LYS A 159 4.89 -0.57 36.61
N VAL A 160 3.78 -0.68 37.34
CA VAL A 160 2.60 0.13 37.03
C VAL A 160 2.97 1.61 37.08
N GLY A 161 2.60 2.35 36.04
CA GLY A 161 2.92 3.77 35.85
C GLY A 161 4.19 4.04 35.05
N ASP A 162 4.98 3.02 34.70
CA ASP A 162 6.15 3.20 33.83
C ASP A 162 5.73 3.68 32.42
N GLU A 163 6.51 4.58 31.85
CA GLU A 163 6.50 4.92 30.42
C GLU A 163 7.46 3.97 29.72
N VAL A 164 6.92 2.98 29.00
CA VAL A 164 7.67 1.90 28.37
C VAL A 164 7.85 2.21 26.89
N THR A 165 9.09 2.31 26.43
CA THR A 165 9.43 2.29 25.00
C THR A 165 9.90 0.89 24.62
N LEU A 166 9.10 0.16 23.86
CA LEU A 166 9.47 -1.12 23.28
C LEU A 166 10.08 -0.88 21.90
N THR A 167 11.34 -1.26 21.71
CA THR A 167 12.04 -1.24 20.42
C THR A 167 12.30 -2.68 19.99
N LEU A 168 11.91 -3.03 18.78
CA LEU A 168 12.07 -4.37 18.21
C LEU A 168 12.81 -4.29 16.89
N THR A 169 13.89 -5.07 16.77
CA THR A 169 14.63 -5.27 15.52
C THR A 169 14.45 -6.70 15.01
N ASN A 170 14.14 -6.85 13.73
CA ASN A 170 14.06 -8.16 13.07
C ASN A 170 15.42 -8.55 12.51
N PHE A 171 15.97 -9.66 13.00
CA PHE A 171 17.28 -10.19 12.63
C PHE A 171 17.23 -11.17 11.46
N ASP A 172 16.04 -11.56 10.99
CA ASP A 172 15.91 -12.38 9.80
C ASP A 172 16.41 -11.63 8.56
N LYS A 173 17.03 -12.41 7.67
CA LYS A 173 17.66 -11.93 6.42
C LYS A 173 16.99 -12.52 5.18
N VAL A 174 15.87 -13.20 5.37
CA VAL A 174 15.08 -13.82 4.32
C VAL A 174 14.00 -12.83 3.90
N GLU A 175 13.85 -12.61 2.59
CA GLU A 175 12.76 -11.79 2.03
C GLU A 175 11.40 -12.28 2.54
N ASP A 176 10.48 -11.34 2.77
CA ASP A 176 9.09 -11.61 3.20
C ASP A 176 8.96 -12.29 4.59
N LEU A 177 10.05 -12.43 5.35
CA LEU A 177 10.03 -12.97 6.71
C LEU A 177 9.70 -11.88 7.74
N THR A 178 8.49 -11.35 7.64
CA THR A 178 7.99 -10.25 8.47
C THR A 178 7.48 -10.74 9.81
N HIS A 179 7.80 -10.00 10.87
CA HIS A 179 7.26 -10.23 12.20
C HIS A 179 6.21 -9.18 12.56
N GLY A 180 5.31 -9.55 13.46
CA GLY A 180 4.43 -8.63 14.16
C GLY A 180 4.84 -8.48 15.61
N CYS A 181 4.36 -7.42 16.27
CA CYS A 181 4.46 -7.27 17.71
C CYS A 181 3.18 -6.62 18.22
N ALA A 182 2.40 -7.38 18.98
CA ALA A 182 1.17 -6.89 19.58
C ALA A 182 1.14 -7.04 21.09
N ILE A 183 0.49 -6.06 21.73
CA ILE A 183 0.12 -6.10 23.15
C ILE A 183 -1.37 -5.69 23.22
N PRO A 184 -2.31 -6.64 23.14
CA PRO A 184 -3.73 -6.32 22.96
C PRO A 184 -4.31 -5.39 24.02
N THR A 185 -3.94 -5.60 25.29
CA THR A 185 -4.41 -4.77 26.41
C THR A 185 -4.07 -3.29 26.25
N TYR A 186 -2.97 -2.98 25.55
CA TYR A 186 -2.53 -1.61 25.29
C TYR A 186 -2.89 -1.11 23.89
N ASN A 187 -3.69 -1.88 23.13
CA ASN A 187 -4.03 -1.59 21.73
C ASN A 187 -2.79 -1.31 20.86
N ILE A 188 -1.73 -2.11 21.07
CA ILE A 188 -0.48 -2.01 20.32
C ILE A 188 -0.45 -3.14 19.31
N ASN A 189 -0.19 -2.80 18.05
CA ASN A 189 0.17 -3.73 16.99
C ASN A 189 1.00 -3.00 15.92
N PHE A 190 2.18 -3.53 15.62
CA PHE A 190 2.98 -3.07 14.48
C PHE A 190 3.72 -4.25 13.84
N ILE A 191 4.16 -4.05 12.60
CA ILE A 191 4.96 -5.02 11.84
C ILE A 191 6.42 -4.57 11.78
N VAL A 192 7.34 -5.51 11.66
CA VAL A 192 8.77 -5.27 11.49
C VAL A 192 9.33 -6.23 10.43
N ASN A 193 9.65 -5.69 9.26
CA ASN A 193 10.18 -6.45 8.13
C ASN A 193 11.62 -6.91 8.40
N PRO A 194 12.15 -7.89 7.63
CA PRO A 194 13.55 -8.33 7.75
C PRO A 194 14.55 -7.15 7.79
N GLN A 195 15.41 -7.14 8.83
CA GLN A 195 16.41 -6.09 9.12
C GLN A 195 15.84 -4.71 9.47
N GLU A 196 14.52 -4.57 9.67
CA GLU A 196 13.89 -3.34 10.12
C GLU A 196 13.93 -3.20 11.65
N THR A 197 13.84 -1.95 12.12
CA THR A 197 13.57 -1.64 13.54
C THR A 197 12.35 -0.74 13.68
N ARG A 198 11.45 -1.11 14.60
CA ARG A 198 10.29 -0.32 14.98
C ARG A 198 10.23 -0.16 16.49
N SER A 199 9.60 0.92 16.93
CA SER A 199 9.39 1.15 18.35
C SER A 199 8.04 1.78 18.63
N VAL A 200 7.49 1.48 19.81
CA VAL A 200 6.28 2.08 20.33
C VAL A 200 6.50 2.48 21.78
N THR A 201 5.95 3.62 22.18
CA THR A 201 5.95 4.06 23.58
C THR A 201 4.53 4.03 24.11
N PHE A 202 4.34 3.43 25.28
CA PHE A 202 3.05 3.34 25.96
C PHE A 202 3.24 3.43 27.47
N LYS A 203 2.17 3.74 28.18
CA LYS A 203 2.17 3.74 29.65
C LYS A 203 1.69 2.38 30.14
N ALA A 204 2.48 1.71 30.97
CA ALA A 204 2.08 0.47 31.64
C ALA A 204 1.17 0.82 32.83
N ASP A 205 -0.08 1.19 32.57
CA ASP A 205 -1.03 1.69 33.57
C ASP A 205 -1.89 0.61 34.24
N HIS A 206 -1.78 -0.65 33.83
CA HIS A 206 -2.48 -1.79 34.42
C HIS A 206 -1.53 -2.72 35.18
N ALA A 207 -1.96 -3.21 36.34
CA ALA A 207 -1.27 -4.30 37.04
C ALA A 207 -1.67 -5.65 36.43
N GLY A 208 -0.70 -6.56 36.25
CA GLY A 208 -0.99 -7.92 35.78
C GLY A 208 0.10 -8.48 34.88
N ALA A 209 -0.23 -9.60 34.23
CA ALA A 209 0.56 -10.19 33.16
C ALA A 209 -0.15 -9.93 31.83
N PHE A 210 0.59 -9.39 30.86
CA PHE A 210 0.07 -9.07 29.53
C PHE A 210 0.94 -9.76 28.49
N TRP A 211 0.30 -10.42 27.54
CA TRP A 211 0.98 -11.16 26.49
C TRP A 211 1.50 -10.22 25.41
N ILE A 212 2.73 -10.48 24.98
CA ILE A 212 3.30 -9.94 23.75
C ILE A 212 3.46 -11.11 22.80
N TYR A 213 2.95 -11.01 21.58
CA TYR A 213 3.05 -12.07 20.60
C TYR A 213 3.24 -11.54 19.18
N CYS A 214 3.72 -12.41 18.30
CA CYS A 214 3.89 -12.13 16.89
C CYS A 214 2.53 -12.23 16.17
N THR A 215 2.07 -11.15 15.56
CA THR A 215 0.81 -11.14 14.79
C THR A 215 0.95 -11.68 13.37
N HIS A 216 2.19 -11.85 12.89
CA HIS A 216 2.48 -12.35 11.55
C HIS A 216 2.86 -13.83 11.60
N PHE A 217 2.36 -14.59 10.64
CA PHE A 217 2.74 -16.00 10.48
C PHE A 217 4.15 -16.06 9.91
N CYS A 218 5.16 -15.99 10.78
CA CYS A 218 6.56 -15.97 10.38
C CYS A 218 7.24 -17.34 10.42
N HIS A 219 6.60 -18.32 11.05
CA HIS A 219 7.13 -19.67 11.22
C HIS A 219 6.00 -20.66 11.50
N ALA A 220 6.24 -21.96 11.29
CA ALA A 220 5.32 -23.02 11.70
C ALA A 220 5.03 -23.04 13.22
N LEU A 221 5.83 -22.34 14.02
CA LEU A 221 5.74 -22.23 15.48
C LEU A 221 5.49 -20.76 15.89
N HIS A 222 4.72 -20.01 15.11
CA HIS A 222 4.53 -18.57 15.37
C HIS A 222 3.62 -18.25 16.57
N LEU A 223 2.82 -19.22 17.03
CA LEU A 223 1.91 -19.11 18.19
C LEU A 223 2.56 -19.57 19.48
#